data_AF-A0A0Q5T9T7-F1
#
_entry.id   AF-A0A0Q5T9T7-F1
#
_cell.length_a   1.000
_cell.length_b   1.000
_cell.length_c   1.000
_cell.angle_alpha   90.00
_cell.angle_beta   90.00
_cell.angle_gamma   90.00
#
_symmetry.space_group_name_H-M   'P 1'
#
loop_
_entity.id
_entity.type
_entity.pdbx_description
1 polymer ?
#
loop_
_entity_poly.entity_id
_entity_poly.type
_entity_poly.pdbx_seq_one_letter_code
_entity_poly.pdbx_strand_id
1 'polypeptide(L)'
;MNTQKLLTWITPLTLGALLGLYEILHGLFYVLYGTPDQERDYPLEIVLGLPIMILCLGGHWLTRRISHYNTRTIWITEAVLVGLVIYGFSRS
;
A
#
# COMPACT_ATOMS: atom_id res chain seq x y z
N MET A 1 10.17 -13.75 18.46
CA MET A 1 9.19 -13.34 17.44
C MET A 1 8.51 -14.61 16.93
N ASN A 2 7.17 -14.70 16.95
CA ASN A 2 6.46 -15.92 16.51
C ASN A 2 5.97 -15.73 15.05
N THR A 3 5.99 -16.77 14.22
CA THR A 3 5.65 -16.68 12.78
C THR A 3 4.25 -16.13 12.53
N GLN A 4 3.29 -16.47 13.41
CA GLN A 4 1.92 -15.94 13.36
C GLN A 4 1.84 -14.42 13.56
N LYS A 5 2.73 -13.85 14.39
CA LYS A 5 2.80 -12.39 14.57
C LYS A 5 3.37 -11.72 13.31
N LEU A 6 4.32 -12.36 12.65
CA LEU A 6 4.89 -11.82 11.41
C LEU A 6 3.83 -11.76 10.29
N LEU A 7 3.03 -12.83 10.16
CA LEU A 7 1.93 -12.92 9.19
C LEU A 7 0.75 -11.99 9.47
N THR A 8 0.62 -11.45 10.69
CA THR A 8 -0.39 -10.43 10.99
C THR A 8 0.08 -9.03 10.62
N TRP A 9 1.39 -8.82 10.51
CA TRP A 9 1.99 -7.54 10.13
C TRP A 9 2.28 -7.43 8.64
N ILE A 10 2.62 -8.56 7.99
CA ILE A 10 2.81 -8.64 6.55
C ILE A 10 1.52 -9.22 5.96
N THR A 11 0.71 -8.34 5.41
CA THR A 11 -0.60 -8.64 4.78
C THR A 11 -0.72 -7.90 3.44
N PRO A 12 -1.58 -8.35 2.51
CA PRO A 12 -1.65 -7.76 1.17
C PRO A 12 -1.88 -6.23 1.17
N LEU A 13 -2.74 -5.69 2.05
CA LEU A 13 -2.94 -4.25 2.12
C LEU A 13 -1.74 -3.53 2.77
N THR A 14 -1.09 -4.12 3.77
CA THR A 14 0.14 -3.51 4.32
C THR A 14 1.28 -3.46 3.30
N LEU A 15 1.36 -4.42 2.37
CA LEU A 15 2.29 -4.35 1.24
C LEU A 15 1.94 -3.22 0.28
N GLY A 16 0.65 -3.01 -0.02
CA GLY A 16 0.19 -1.84 -0.78
C GLY A 16 0.49 -0.51 -0.08
N ALA A 17 0.39 -0.47 1.26
CA ALA A 17 0.78 0.71 2.03
C ALA A 17 2.28 0.99 1.94
N LEU A 18 3.12 -0.05 1.95
CA LEU A 18 4.57 0.08 1.75
C LEU A 18 4.91 0.58 0.34
N LEU A 19 4.15 0.17 -0.68
CA LEU A 19 4.28 0.72 -2.03
C LEU A 19 3.95 2.22 -2.05
N GLY A 20 2.82 2.62 -1.45
CA GLY A 20 2.46 4.04 -1.33
C GLY A 20 3.52 4.86 -0.57
N LEU A 21 4.07 4.31 0.52
CA LEU A 21 5.17 4.92 1.26
C LEU A 21 6.44 5.06 0.40
N TYR A 22 6.76 4.04 -0.38
CA TYR A 22 7.90 4.07 -1.30
C TYR A 22 7.75 5.21 -2.31
N GLU A 23 6.60 5.34 -2.97
CA GLU A 23 6.33 6.42 -3.94
C GLU A 23 6.48 7.80 -3.28
N ILE A 24 5.98 7.98 -2.05
CA ILE A 24 6.12 9.23 -1.30
C ILE A 24 7.59 9.54 -1.03
N LEU A 25 8.35 8.57 -0.51
CA LEU A 25 9.76 8.77 -0.16
C LEU A 25 10.63 9.00 -1.40
N HIS A 26 10.35 8.26 -2.47
CA HIS A 26 11.01 8.40 -3.75
C HIS A 26 10.75 9.77 -4.36
N GLY A 27 9.49 10.17 -4.48
CA GLY A 27 9.12 11.50 -4.96
C GLY A 27 9.71 12.62 -4.10
N LEU A 28 9.65 12.48 -2.76
CA LEU A 28 10.23 13.47 -1.84
C LEU A 28 11.75 13.60 -2.01
N PHE A 29 12.45 12.48 -2.15
CA PHE A 29 13.89 12.47 -2.35
C PHE A 29 14.28 13.26 -3.61
N TYR A 30 13.60 13.02 -4.74
CA TYR A 30 13.91 13.71 -5.99
C TYR A 30 13.39 15.15 -6.05
N VAL A 31 12.29 15.47 -5.36
CA VAL A 31 11.87 16.88 -5.20
C VAL A 31 12.90 17.68 -4.40
N LEU A 32 13.55 17.08 -3.40
CA LEU A 32 14.51 17.77 -2.53
C LEU A 32 15.95 17.77 -3.08
N TYR A 33 16.34 16.70 -3.77
CA TYR A 33 17.75 16.45 -4.15
C TYR A 33 17.94 16.11 -5.64
N GLY A 34 16.88 16.09 -6.44
CA GLY A 34 16.95 15.78 -7.87
C GLY A 34 17.66 16.86 -8.68
N THR A 35 18.26 16.48 -9.80
CA THR A 35 18.85 17.43 -10.75
C THR A 35 17.79 17.91 -11.74
N PRO A 36 17.93 19.12 -12.33
CA PRO A 36 16.97 19.65 -13.31
C PRO A 36 16.77 18.75 -14.54
N ASP A 37 17.74 17.88 -14.83
CA ASP A 37 17.73 16.95 -15.97
C ASP A 37 16.80 15.75 -15.74
N GLN A 38 16.28 15.58 -14.52
CA GLN A 38 15.36 14.53 -14.17
C GLN A 38 13.92 14.97 -14.51
N GLU A 39 13.57 14.81 -15.78
CA GLU A 39 12.27 15.16 -16.38
C GLU A 39 11.17 14.15 -15.98
N ARG A 40 10.92 14.00 -14.67
CA ARG A 40 9.86 13.16 -14.12
C ARG A 40 8.99 13.97 -13.16
N ASP A 41 7.69 13.73 -13.18
CA ASP A 41 6.73 14.37 -12.27
C ASP A 41 6.82 13.79 -10.84
N TYR A 42 7.95 14.01 -10.17
CA TYR A 42 8.17 13.58 -8.78
C TYR A 42 7.13 14.11 -7.79
N PRO A 43 6.57 15.33 -7.95
CA PRO A 43 5.43 15.77 -7.13
C PRO A 43 4.19 14.88 -7.31
N LEU A 44 3.98 14.33 -8.51
CA LEU A 44 2.84 13.45 -8.78
C LEU A 44 2.98 12.10 -8.07
N GLU A 45 4.19 11.56 -7.97
CA GLU A 45 4.46 10.33 -7.19
C GLU A 45 4.06 10.48 -5.72
N ILE A 46 4.31 11.65 -5.12
CA ILE A 46 3.87 11.97 -3.75
C ILE A 46 2.34 12.05 -3.67
N VAL A 47 1.72 12.77 -4.62
CA VAL A 47 0.26 12.98 -4.69
C VAL A 47 -0.49 11.66 -4.90
N LEU A 48 0.08 10.72 -5.65
CA LEU A 48 -0.51 9.39 -5.87
C LEU A 48 -0.19 8.41 -4.72
N GLY A 49 1.01 8.48 -4.16
CA GLY A 49 1.44 7.61 -3.06
C GLY A 49 0.65 7.82 -1.77
N LEU A 50 0.26 9.06 -1.46
CA LEU A 50 -0.55 9.40 -0.27
C LEU A 50 -1.93 8.70 -0.25
N PRO A 51 -2.78 8.83 -1.28
CA PRO A 51 -4.04 8.08 -1.38
C PRO A 51 -3.85 6.57 -1.29
N ILE A 52 -2.84 6.01 -1.98
CA ILE A 52 -2.55 4.57 -1.93
C ILE A 52 -2.26 4.15 -0.48
N MET A 53 -1.36 4.85 0.20
CA MET A 53 -0.97 4.55 1.57
C MET A 53 -2.17 4.67 2.53
N ILE A 54 -2.96 5.73 2.42
CA ILE A 54 -4.13 5.96 3.28
C ILE A 54 -5.20 4.88 3.08
N LEU A 55 -5.53 4.56 1.82
CA LEU A 55 -6.53 3.53 1.50
C LEU A 55 -6.08 2.15 1.97
N CYS A 56 -4.81 1.80 1.77
CA CYS A 56 -4.27 0.53 2.21
C CYS A 56 -4.22 0.40 3.74
N LEU A 57 -3.74 1.42 4.47
CA LEU A 57 -3.70 1.40 5.93
C LEU A 57 -5.11 1.43 6.54
N GLY A 58 -5.99 2.29 6.02
CA GLY A 58 -7.38 2.37 6.45
C GLY A 58 -8.13 1.07 6.18
N GLY A 59 -7.94 0.49 4.99
CA GLY A 59 -8.47 -0.80 4.60
C GLY A 59 -7.99 -1.92 5.52
N HIS A 60 -6.67 -2.00 5.78
CA HIS A 60 -6.11 -2.99 6.70
C HIS A 60 -6.64 -2.83 8.14
N TRP A 61 -6.78 -1.59 8.61
CA TRP A 61 -7.37 -1.34 9.92
C TRP A 61 -8.82 -1.83 9.99
N LEU A 62 -9.61 -1.57 8.94
CA LEU A 62 -11.00 -2.01 8.85
C LEU A 62 -11.11 -3.54 8.75
N THR A 63 -10.34 -4.19 7.88
CA THR A 63 -10.33 -5.66 7.72
C THR A 63 -9.97 -6.36 9.02
N ARG A 64 -9.01 -5.79 9.76
CA ARG A 64 -8.59 -6.30 11.06
C ARG A 64 -9.68 -6.17 12.13
N ARG A 65 -10.46 -5.08 12.11
CA ARG A 65 -11.60 -4.87 13.01
C ARG A 65 -12.74 -5.85 12.72
N ILE A 66 -13.16 -5.97 11.46
CA ILE A 66 -14.29 -6.85 11.08
C ILE A 66 -13.95 -8.33 11.24
N SER A 67 -12.67 -8.71 11.07
CA SER A 67 -12.24 -10.11 11.14
C SER A 67 -11.86 -10.56 12.55
N HIS A 68 -12.12 -9.73 13.58
CA HIS A 68 -11.73 -10.01 14.97
C HIS A 68 -10.26 -10.43 15.12
N TYR A 69 -9.35 -9.79 14.39
CA TYR A 69 -7.91 -10.10 14.40
C TYR A 69 -7.55 -11.52 13.92
N ASN A 70 -8.46 -12.24 13.26
CA ASN A 70 -8.18 -13.55 12.68
C ASN A 70 -7.29 -13.41 11.42
N THR A 71 -6.01 -13.76 11.56
CA THR A 71 -4.99 -13.63 10.50
C THR A 71 -5.41 -14.27 9.18
N ARG A 72 -6.01 -15.46 9.22
CA ARG A 72 -6.42 -16.18 8.00
C ARG A 72 -7.50 -15.43 7.23
N THR A 73 -8.48 -14.89 7.97
CA THR A 73 -9.60 -14.16 7.38
C THR A 73 -9.15 -12.83 6.79
N ILE A 74 -8.23 -12.14 7.48
CA ILE A 74 -7.61 -10.89 7.00
C ILE A 74 -6.88 -11.16 5.68
N TRP A 75 -6.02 -12.17 5.63
CA TRP A 75 -5.27 -12.52 4.42
C TRP A 75 -6.16 -12.80 3.22
N ILE A 76 -7.21 -13.62 3.40
CA ILE A 76 -8.14 -13.96 2.31
C ILE A 76 -8.86 -12.71 1.83
N THR A 77 -9.43 -11.92 2.76
CA THR A 77 -10.18 -10.71 2.44
C THR A 77 -9.32 -9.71 1.69
N GLU A 78 -8.12 -9.44 2.21
CA GLU A 78 -7.21 -8.47 1.60
C GLU A 78 -6.67 -8.94 0.24
N ALA A 79 -6.37 -10.23 0.07
CA ALA A 79 -5.95 -10.78 -1.22
C ALA A 79 -7.05 -10.66 -2.28
N VAL A 80 -8.31 -10.89 -1.90
CA VAL A 80 -9.47 -10.70 -2.78
C VAL A 80 -9.62 -9.23 -3.15
N LEU A 81 -9.53 -8.30 -2.19
CA LEU A 81 -9.62 -6.86 -2.45
C LEU A 81 -8.52 -6.40 -3.42
N VAL A 82 -7.27 -6.76 -3.15
CA VAL A 82 -6.13 -6.42 -4.03
C VAL A 82 -6.32 -7.04 -5.41
N GLY A 83 -6.74 -8.31 -5.48
CA GLY A 83 -7.01 -8.99 -6.76
C GLY A 83 -8.11 -8.32 -7.59
N LEU A 84 -9.20 -7.87 -6.95
CA LEU A 84 -10.27 -7.14 -7.62
C LEU A 84 -9.80 -5.78 -8.14
N VAL A 85 -8.98 -5.07 -7.37
CA VAL A 85 -8.39 -3.79 -7.79
C VAL A 85 -7.50 -3.99 -9.01
N ILE A 86 -6.59 -4.96 -8.97
CA ILE A 86 -5.71 -5.30 -10.11
C ILE A 86 -6.54 -5.67 -11.34
N TYR A 87 -7.55 -6.52 -11.16
CA TYR A 87 -8.43 -6.92 -12.25
C TYR A 87 -9.17 -5.72 -12.88
N GLY A 88 -9.71 -4.83 -12.04
CA GLY A 88 -10.39 -3.62 -12.48
C GLY A 88 -9.48 -2.70 -13.31
N PHE A 89 -8.25 -2.47 -12.84
CA PHE A 89 -7.28 -1.67 -13.58
C PHE A 89 -6.74 -2.36 -14.84
N SER A 90 -6.62 -3.70 -14.84
CA SER A 90 -6.13 -4.45 -16.02
C SER A 90 -7.14 -4.51 -17.17
N ARG A 91 -8.39 -4.14 -16.91
CA ARG A 91 -9.49 -4.11 -17.90
C ARG A 91 -9.88 -2.68 -18.32
N SER A 92 -9.29 -1.67 -17.69
CA SER A 92 -9.40 -0.25 -18.05
C SER A 92 -8.46 0.06 -19.22
#